data_AF-A0A853B5G5-F1
#
_entry.id   AF-A0A853B5G5-F1
#
_cell.length_a   1.000
_cell.length_b   1.000
_cell.length_c   1.000
_cell.angle_alpha   90.00
_cell.angle_beta   90.00
_cell.angle_gamma   90.00
#
_symmetry.space_group_name_H-M   'P 1'
#
loop_
_entity.id
_entity.type
_entity.pdbx_description
1 polymer ?
#
loop_
_entity_poly.entity_id
_entity_poly.type
_entity_poly.pdbx_seq_one_letter_code
_entity_poly.pdbx_strand_id
1 'polypeptide(L)'
;MLALTDAAAEAISALTAQEGQTDNGGLRFAVQAQQDSGAQLALSVAPAPEDGDQVVGADGGAKVFLEPQAAMFLDDKVLDVQQDEQGQLNFAVLQQPDAPGAPTA
;
A
#
# COMPACT_ATOMS: atom_id res chain seq x y z
N MET A 1 -13.41 -0.07 -1.65
CA MET A 1 -12.53 1.10 -1.36
C MET A 1 -11.38 0.72 -0.42
N LEU A 2 -10.14 0.76 -0.93
CA LEU A 2 -8.92 0.47 -0.15
C LEU A 2 -8.75 1.52 0.95
N ALA A 3 -8.56 1.06 2.19
CA ALA A 3 -8.17 1.91 3.31
C ALA A 3 -6.65 1.83 3.50
N LEU A 4 -6.00 2.99 3.63
CA LEU A 4 -4.57 3.08 3.91
C LEU A 4 -4.36 3.42 5.39
N THR A 5 -3.45 2.73 6.08
CA THR A 5 -3.12 3.08 7.46
C THR A 5 -2.18 4.28 7.55
N ASP A 6 -2.22 4.99 8.67
CA ASP A 6 -1.34 6.14 8.92
C ASP A 6 0.14 5.73 8.89
N ALA A 7 0.44 4.55 9.44
CA ALA A 7 1.76 3.92 9.39
C ALA A 7 2.24 3.72 7.94
N ALA A 8 1.35 3.26 7.05
CA ALA A 8 1.65 3.12 5.63
C ALA A 8 2.01 4.47 5.00
N ALA A 9 1.22 5.51 5.26
CA ALA A 9 1.48 6.87 4.75
C ALA A 9 2.81 7.46 5.25
N GLU A 10 3.13 7.29 6.54
CA GLU A 10 4.41 7.74 7.11
C GLU A 10 5.59 7.00 6.49
N ALA A 11 5.50 5.67 6.36
CA ALA A 11 6.57 4.86 5.78
C ALA A 11 6.87 5.22 4.32
N ILE A 12 5.83 5.46 3.52
CA ILE A 12 5.99 5.92 2.13
C ILE A 12 6.64 7.29 2.10
N SER A 13 6.21 8.21 2.97
CA SER A 13 6.82 9.53 3.08
C SER A 13 8.29 9.44 3.47
N ALA A 14 8.65 8.54 4.40
CA ALA A 14 10.03 8.31 4.80
C ALA A 14 10.88 7.71 3.67
N LEU A 15 10.36 6.75 2.91
CA LEU A 15 11.07 6.18 1.75
C LEU A 15 11.26 7.19 0.62
N THR A 16 10.20 7.89 0.24
CA THR A 16 10.27 8.93 -0.79
C THR A 16 11.17 10.09 -0.37
N ALA A 17 11.20 10.46 0.92
CA ALA A 17 12.15 11.43 1.44
C ALA A 17 13.60 10.92 1.40
N GLN A 18 13.86 9.64 1.71
CA GLN A 18 15.20 9.05 1.63
C GLN A 18 15.75 9.03 0.20
N GLU A 19 14.89 8.75 -0.78
CA GLU A 19 15.25 8.76 -2.21
C GLU A 19 15.24 10.17 -2.83
N GLY A 20 14.94 11.23 -2.04
CA GLY A 20 14.88 12.61 -2.52
C GLY A 20 13.70 12.89 -3.46
N GLN A 21 12.66 12.07 -3.38
CA GLN A 21 11.53 11.99 -4.29
C GLN A 21 10.22 12.48 -3.63
N THR A 22 10.31 13.55 -2.83
CA THR A 22 9.23 14.02 -1.95
C THR A 22 8.06 14.72 -2.67
N ASP A 23 8.31 15.38 -3.82
CA ASP A 23 7.28 16.19 -4.50
C ASP A 23 6.40 15.39 -5.48
N ASN A 24 6.97 14.39 -6.14
CA ASN A 24 6.27 13.60 -7.16
C ASN A 24 6.49 12.09 -7.06
N GLY A 25 7.46 11.66 -6.26
CA GLY A 25 7.71 10.25 -6.05
C GLY A 25 6.62 9.60 -5.23
N GLY A 26 6.32 8.37 -5.58
CA GLY A 26 5.41 7.51 -4.85
C GLY A 26 5.96 6.11 -4.74
N LEU A 27 5.26 5.29 -3.97
CA LEU A 27 5.57 3.89 -3.83
C LEU A 27 4.71 3.08 -4.79
N ARG A 28 5.35 2.29 -5.65
CA ARG A 28 4.65 1.38 -6.56
C ARG A 28 4.55 -0.01 -5.96
N PHE A 29 3.34 -0.56 -5.99
CA PHE A 29 2.98 -1.91 -5.60
C PHE A 29 2.71 -2.74 -6.84
N ALA A 30 3.55 -3.75 -7.03
CA ALA A 30 3.43 -4.70 -8.11
C ALA A 30 3.21 -6.11 -7.57
N VAL A 31 2.36 -6.91 -8.20
CA VAL A 31 2.19 -8.32 -7.80
C VAL A 31 3.35 -9.11 -8.43
N GLN A 32 4.32 -9.54 -7.62
CA GLN A 32 5.45 -10.34 -8.10
C GLN A 32 5.09 -11.80 -8.28
N ALA A 33 4.38 -12.36 -7.29
CA ALA A 33 4.00 -13.75 -7.31
C ALA A 33 2.68 -13.92 -6.56
N GLN A 34 1.75 -14.65 -7.14
CA GLN A 34 0.56 -15.09 -6.45
C GLN A 34 0.80 -16.53 -6.00
N GLN A 35 0.95 -16.76 -4.70
CA GLN A 35 1.06 -18.09 -4.10
C GLN A 35 -0.26 -18.47 -3.44
N ASP A 36 -0.50 -19.78 -3.26
CA ASP A 36 -1.72 -20.32 -2.62
C ASP A 36 -2.03 -19.72 -1.24
N SER A 37 -1.02 -19.20 -0.53
CA SER A 37 -1.17 -18.58 0.79
C SER A 37 -1.24 -17.05 0.80
N GLY A 38 -1.12 -16.39 -0.36
CA GLY A 38 -1.14 -14.93 -0.46
C GLY A 38 -0.48 -14.37 -1.72
N ALA A 39 -0.70 -13.08 -1.98
CA ALA A 39 -0.01 -12.34 -3.03
C ALA A 39 1.28 -11.73 -2.47
N GLN A 40 2.41 -12.02 -3.10
CA GLN A 40 3.69 -11.36 -2.85
C GLN A 40 3.74 -10.08 -3.66
N LEU A 41 3.79 -8.96 -2.94
CA LEU A 41 3.89 -7.62 -3.52
C LEU A 41 5.36 -7.18 -3.56
N ALA A 42 5.83 -6.67 -4.70
CA ALA A 42 7.05 -5.87 -4.77
C ALA A 42 6.72 -4.42 -4.51
N LEU A 43 7.65 -3.78 -3.81
CA LEU A 43 7.69 -2.35 -3.61
C LEU A 43 8.80 -1.78 -4.48
N SER A 44 8.52 -0.67 -5.14
CA SER A 44 9.56 0.12 -5.81
C SER A 44 9.23 1.59 -5.72
N VAL A 45 10.21 2.41 -5.36
CA VAL A 45 10.04 3.87 -5.38
C VAL A 45 10.06 4.31 -6.84
N ALA A 46 9.00 4.99 -7.27
CA ALA A 46 8.82 5.42 -8.65
C ALA A 46 8.51 6.92 -8.68
N PRO A 47 9.09 7.69 -9.63
CA PRO A 47 8.82 9.12 -9.75
C PRO A 47 7.44 9.42 -10.35
N ALA A 48 6.77 8.41 -10.93
CA ALA A 48 5.47 8.52 -11.57
C ALA A 48 4.74 7.16 -11.58
N PRO A 49 3.39 7.14 -11.67
CA PRO A 49 2.62 5.92 -11.94
C PRO A 49 2.87 5.42 -13.37
N GLU A 50 2.77 4.10 -13.57
CA GLU A 50 2.72 3.50 -14.92
C GLU A 50 1.29 3.44 -15.48
N ASP A 51 1.18 3.09 -16.77
CA ASP A 51 -0.12 2.93 -17.42
C ASP A 51 -0.93 1.80 -16.78
N GLY A 52 -2.13 2.14 -16.30
CA GLY A 52 -2.99 1.22 -15.56
C GLY A 52 -2.77 1.21 -14.05
N ASP A 53 -1.76 1.92 -13.51
CA ASP A 53 -1.59 2.04 -12.07
C ASP A 53 -2.68 2.94 -11.47
N GLN A 54 -3.35 2.44 -10.44
CA GLN A 54 -4.26 3.22 -9.62
C GLN A 54 -3.47 4.03 -8.59
N VAL A 55 -3.62 5.35 -8.65
CA VAL A 55 -2.98 6.26 -7.71
C VAL A 55 -3.87 6.45 -6.49
N VAL A 56 -3.42 6.02 -5.33
CA VAL A 56 -4.05 6.27 -4.03
C VAL A 56 -3.16 7.26 -3.27
N GLY A 57 -3.71 8.43 -2.96
CA GLY A 57 -3.02 9.44 -2.16
C GLY A 57 -3.47 9.36 -0.70
N ALA A 58 -2.51 9.51 0.22
CA ALA A 58 -2.82 9.90 1.59
C ALA A 58 -2.81 11.43 1.70
N ASP A 59 -3.62 12.00 2.61
CA ASP A 59 -3.63 13.44 2.93
C ASP A 59 -2.28 13.99 3.45
N GLY A 60 -1.25 13.14 3.61
CA GLY A 60 0.12 13.50 4.02
C GLY A 60 1.13 13.64 2.86
N GLY A 61 0.72 13.57 1.59
CA GLY A 61 1.61 13.76 0.44
C GLY A 61 2.28 12.48 -0.09
N ALA A 62 2.13 11.35 0.62
CA ALA A 62 2.49 10.03 0.11
C ALA A 62 1.57 9.61 -1.05
N LYS A 63 2.17 9.30 -2.20
CA LYS A 63 1.48 8.70 -3.36
C LYS A 63 1.77 7.21 -3.41
N VAL A 64 0.71 6.42 -3.55
CA VAL A 64 0.78 4.97 -3.72
C VAL A 64 0.29 4.63 -5.11
N PHE A 65 1.13 3.99 -5.90
CA PHE A 65 0.79 3.49 -7.24
C PHE A 65 0.51 2.00 -7.14
N LEU A 66 -0.69 1.57 -7.50
CA LEU A 66 -1.12 0.18 -7.38
C LEU A 66 -1.33 -0.37 -8.78
N GLU A 67 -0.64 -1.45 -9.13
CA GLU A 67 -0.95 -2.14 -10.39
C GLU A 67 -2.41 -2.59 -10.43
N PRO A 68 -3.02 -2.73 -11.61
CA PRO A 68 -4.42 -3.13 -11.75
C PRO A 68 -4.76 -4.41 -10.96
N GLN A 69 -3.85 -5.40 -10.97
CA GLN A 69 -4.02 -6.63 -10.21
C GLN A 69 -3.99 -6.41 -8.69
N ALA A 70 -3.06 -5.57 -8.22
CA ALA A 70 -2.96 -5.23 -6.81
C ALA A 70 -4.17 -4.40 -6.38
N ALA A 71 -4.56 -3.38 -7.15
CA ALA A 71 -5.72 -2.54 -6.89
C ALA A 71 -7.02 -3.36 -6.79
N MET A 72 -7.24 -4.32 -7.70
CA MET A 72 -8.39 -5.22 -7.62
C MET A 72 -8.37 -6.11 -6.39
N PHE A 73 -7.19 -6.60 -5.98
CA PHE A 73 -7.06 -7.41 -4.77
C PHE A 73 -7.25 -6.59 -3.50
N LEU A 74 -6.88 -5.30 -3.55
CA LEU A 74 -6.84 -4.38 -2.42
C LEU A 74 -8.10 -3.53 -2.31
N ASP A 75 -8.97 -3.48 -3.32
CA ASP A 75 -10.12 -2.58 -3.30
C ASP A 75 -10.97 -2.75 -2.04
N ASP A 76 -11.08 -3.93 -1.45
CA ASP A 76 -11.89 -4.14 -0.23
C ASP A 76 -11.04 -4.50 1.01
N LYS A 77 -9.81 -3.98 1.07
CA LYS A 77 -8.84 -4.35 2.11
C LYS A 77 -8.22 -3.11 2.77
N VAL A 78 -7.54 -3.35 3.88
CA VAL A 78 -6.71 -2.35 4.54
C VAL A 78 -5.26 -2.63 4.16
N LEU A 79 -4.60 -1.62 3.61
CA LEU A 79 -3.17 -1.65 3.35
C LEU A 79 -2.45 -1.14 4.59
N ASP A 80 -1.79 -2.06 5.29
CA ASP A 80 -0.91 -1.75 6.39
C ASP A 80 0.55 -1.90 5.98
N VAL A 81 1.45 -1.20 6.67
CA VAL A 81 2.88 -1.40 6.51
C VAL A 81 3.48 -1.86 7.83
N GLN A 82 4.34 -2.86 7.74
CA GLN A 82 5.10 -3.39 8.86
C GLN A 82 6.56 -3.31 8.47
N GLN A 83 7.41 -2.76 9.33
CA GLN A 83 8.85 -2.84 9.13
C GLN A 83 9.34 -4.20 9.63
N ASP A 84 10.00 -4.97 8.77
CA ASP A 84 10.61 -6.24 9.17
C ASP A 84 11.89 -6.00 10.00
N GLU A 85 12.43 -7.04 10.65
CA GLU A 85 13.64 -6.95 11.48
C GLU A 85 14.88 -6.43 10.74
N GLN A 86 14.88 -6.52 9.40
CA GLN A 86 15.94 -5.97 8.54
C GLN A 86 15.78 -4.48 8.24
N GLY A 87 14.74 -3.83 8.77
CA GLY A 87 14.40 -2.45 8.48
C GLY A 87 13.70 -2.24 7.13
N GLN A 88 13.41 -3.33 6.40
CA GLN A 88 12.71 -3.27 5.13
C GLN A 88 11.21 -3.16 5.36
N LEU A 89 10.58 -2.21 4.69
CA LEU A 89 9.15 -2.01 4.77
C LEU A 89 8.46 -3.14 4.01
N ASN A 90 7.56 -3.84 4.69
CA ASN A 90 6.78 -4.92 4.16
C ASN A 90 5.30 -4.56 4.28
N PHE A 91 4.61 -4.46 3.16
CA PHE A 91 3.19 -4.13 3.19
C PHE A 91 2.38 -5.38 3.41
N ALA A 92 1.54 -5.32 4.43
CA ALA A 92 0.62 -6.36 4.79
C ALA A 92 -0.78 -5.96 4.37
N VAL A 93 -1.46 -6.89 3.73
CA VAL A 93 -2.84 -6.70 3.32
C VAL A 93 -3.72 -7.34 4.37
N LEU A 94 -4.43 -6.52 5.13
CA LEU A 94 -5.34 -6.99 6.14
C LEU A 94 -6.76 -7.00 5.56
N GLN A 95 -7.53 -8.02 5.90
CA GLN A 95 -8.98 -7.94 5.73
C GLN A 95 -9.43 -6.72 6.54
N GLN A 96 -10.09 -5.77 5.87
CA GLN A 96 -10.80 -4.74 6.63
C GLN A 96 -11.75 -5.53 7.53
N PRO A 97 -11.66 -5.42 8.86
CA PRO A 97 -12.62 -6.09 9.70
C PRO A 97 -13.98 -5.57 9.25
N ASP A 98 -14.79 -6.44 8.64
CA ASP A 98 -16.23 -6.29 8.60
C ASP A 98 -16.57 -5.92 10.04
N ALA A 99 -16.91 -4.66 10.30
CA ALA A 99 -17.29 -4.25 11.63
C ALA A 99 -18.45 -5.19 11.99
N PRO A 100 -18.26 -6.13 12.94
CA PRO A 100 -19.33 -7.02 13.29
C PRO A 100 -20.42 -6.13 13.83
N GLY A 101 -21.61 -6.23 13.23
CA GLY A 101 -22.76 -5.45 13.64
C GLY A 101 -22.90 -5.47 15.16
N ALA A 102 -22.78 -4.29 15.78
CA ALA A 102 -23.63 -4.00 16.92
C ALA A 102 -25.04 -3.92 16.32
N PRO A 103 -25.86 -4.98 16.45
CA PRO A 103 -26.75 -5.03 17.60
C PRO A 103 -27.10 -6.45 18.06
N THR A 104 -27.00 -6.72 19.36
CA THR A 104 -27.96 -7.65 19.98
C THR A 104 -28.36 -7.07 21.34
N ALA A 105 -29.66 -7.13 21.56
CA ALA A 105 -30.50 -6.44 22.53
C ALA A 105 -30.08 -6.55 24.00
#